data_AF-A0A3E3DGC8-F1
#
_entry.id   AF-A0A3E3DGC8-F1
#
_cell.length_a   1.000
_cell.length_b   1.000
_cell.length_c   1.000
_cell.angle_alpha   90.00
_cell.angle_beta   90.00
_cell.angle_gamma   90.00
#
_symmetry.space_group_name_H-M   'P 1'
#
loop_
_entity.id
_entity.type
_entity.pdbx_description
1 polymer ?
#
loop_
_entity_poly.entity_id
_entity_poly.type
_entity_poly.pdbx_seq_one_letter_code
_entity_poly.pdbx_strand_id
1 'polypeptide(L)'
;MDMNHKKRIHSGIVWGMIFFNCLIMTSCSRNTVKAEVLQEKENCCHLCGNGGLMGYYGAFDSIGFMNVNTGQIVDIPIFHYEDGGKTEKEEKGSDYSFMTIGDGGSTISVSTDSNRRFGRGTVMAGENGVLNEEKAAALFCENCRCQLFNAYKDRIAEEIPDTVVVDFVERKFYAIDERYSDYLIRDYYLHFDYSKDRAELLIFYVPEGR
;
A
#
# COMPACT_ATOMS: atom_id res chain seq x y z
N MET A 1 28.64 30.05 65.04
CA MET A 1 27.88 30.06 66.30
C MET A 1 26.45 29.68 65.98
N ASP A 2 26.01 28.58 66.61
CA ASP A 2 24.64 28.09 66.87
C ASP A 2 23.48 28.54 65.96
N MET A 3 22.83 27.62 65.24
CA MET A 3 21.83 26.62 65.70
C MET A 3 20.48 27.21 66.09
N ASN A 4 19.44 26.91 65.30
CA ASN A 4 18.17 26.24 65.68
C ASN A 4 17.18 26.38 64.50
N HIS A 5 16.30 25.44 64.17
CA HIS A 5 15.48 24.64 65.08
C HIS A 5 14.97 23.34 64.42
N LYS A 6 14.94 22.28 65.22
CA LYS A 6 14.38 20.92 64.99
C LYS A 6 12.91 20.89 64.51
N LYS A 7 12.52 19.89 63.70
CA LYS A 7 11.86 18.62 64.12
C LYS A 7 11.33 17.79 62.94
N ARG A 8 11.61 16.48 62.97
CA ARG A 8 11.03 15.37 62.18
C ARG A 8 9.60 15.05 62.63
N ILE A 9 8.71 14.64 61.72
CA ILE A 9 7.67 13.60 61.95
C ILE A 9 7.49 12.76 60.67
N HIS A 10 7.34 11.45 60.89
CA HIS A 10 7.18 10.33 59.94
C HIS A 10 5.72 10.16 59.44
N SER A 11 5.60 9.35 58.36
CA SER A 11 4.53 8.36 58.10
C SER A 11 3.45 8.72 57.06
N GLY A 12 3.21 7.79 56.13
CA GLY A 12 1.93 7.64 55.42
C GLY A 12 2.01 7.46 53.90
N ILE A 13 2.21 6.22 53.43
CA ILE A 13 1.87 5.77 52.06
C ILE A 13 0.42 5.26 52.09
N VAL A 14 -0.26 5.29 50.93
CA VAL A 14 -1.51 4.56 50.53
C VAL A 14 -2.80 5.36 50.86
N TRP A 15 -3.77 5.69 49.97
CA TRP A 15 -4.36 5.06 48.76
C TRP A 15 -5.19 6.11 47.95
N GLY A 16 -5.48 5.84 46.66
CA GLY A 16 -6.80 6.16 46.08
C GLY A 16 -6.94 7.23 44.98
N MET A 17 -6.79 6.79 43.73
CA MET A 17 -7.43 7.24 42.46
C MET A 17 -8.21 8.58 42.41
N ILE A 18 -7.79 9.47 41.49
CA ILE A 18 -8.72 10.22 40.60
C ILE A 18 -8.10 10.26 39.20
N PHE A 19 -8.67 9.48 38.28
CA PHE A 19 -8.62 9.76 36.84
C PHE A 19 -9.33 11.08 36.59
N PHE A 20 -8.75 12.02 35.82
CA PHE A 20 -9.46 12.75 34.76
C PHE A 20 -8.55 13.75 34.02
N ASN A 21 -8.63 13.67 32.70
CA ASN A 21 -8.35 14.69 31.69
C ASN A 21 -6.90 15.18 31.45
N CYS A 22 -6.31 14.58 30.42
CA CYS A 22 -5.34 15.22 29.55
C CYS A 22 -6.04 16.37 28.79
N LEU A 23 -5.95 17.58 29.34
CA LEU A 23 -6.25 18.81 28.62
C LEU A 23 -4.93 19.58 28.45
N ILE A 24 -4.15 19.23 27.43
CA ILE A 24 -3.17 20.17 26.88
C ILE A 24 -3.79 20.77 25.62
N MET A 25 -4.43 21.92 25.84
CA MET A 25 -4.69 22.91 24.81
C MET A 25 -3.34 23.50 24.38
N THR A 26 -2.86 23.16 23.19
CA THR A 26 -2.00 24.06 22.42
C THR A 26 -2.78 24.52 21.20
N SER A 27 -3.22 25.78 21.27
CA SER A 27 -3.84 26.50 20.18
C SER A 27 -2.89 26.55 18.97
N CYS A 28 -3.17 25.75 17.95
CA CYS A 28 -2.69 26.07 16.61
C CYS A 28 -3.68 27.07 16.01
N SER A 29 -3.22 28.30 15.78
CA SER A 29 -3.90 29.24 14.88
C SER A 29 -4.22 28.49 13.59
N ARG A 30 -5.52 28.32 13.35
CA ARG A 30 -6.07 27.53 12.26
C ARG A 30 -5.97 28.39 11.00
N ASN A 31 -4.83 28.30 10.30
CA ASN A 31 -4.77 28.74 8.92
C ASN A 31 -5.72 27.83 8.12
N THR A 32 -6.86 28.39 7.71
CA THR A 32 -7.89 27.75 6.87
C THR A 32 -7.29 27.09 5.63
N VAL A 33 -6.24 27.71 5.07
CA VAL A 33 -5.47 27.21 3.92
C VAL A 33 -4.86 25.82 4.17
N LYS A 34 -4.35 25.51 5.37
CA LYS A 34 -3.70 24.22 5.63
C LYS A 34 -4.74 23.09 5.79
N ALA A 35 -5.92 23.42 6.32
CA ALA A 35 -7.01 22.47 6.49
C ALA A 35 -7.69 22.15 5.14
N GLU A 36 -7.91 23.16 4.29
CA GLU A 36 -8.47 22.97 2.93
C GLU A 36 -7.51 22.17 2.03
N VAL A 37 -6.21 22.46 2.07
CA VAL A 37 -5.19 21.72 1.29
C VAL A 37 -5.03 20.27 1.78
N LEU A 38 -5.13 20.02 3.08
CA LEU A 38 -5.14 18.65 3.63
C LEU A 38 -6.38 17.87 3.17
N GLN A 39 -7.55 18.53 3.17
CA GLN A 39 -8.82 17.93 2.78
C GLN A 39 -8.90 17.65 1.27
N GLU A 40 -8.35 18.53 0.43
CA GLU A 40 -8.24 18.33 -1.02
C GLU A 40 -7.30 17.15 -1.37
N LYS A 41 -6.20 17.00 -0.62
CA LYS A 41 -5.26 15.91 -0.77
C LYS A 41 -5.83 14.55 -0.34
N GLU A 42 -6.64 14.52 0.71
CA GLU A 42 -7.42 13.32 1.08
C GLU A 42 -8.44 12.94 -0.02
N ASN A 43 -9.00 13.94 -0.70
CA ASN A 43 -9.95 13.76 -1.80
C ASN A 43 -9.31 13.37 -3.15
N CYS A 44 -7.98 13.36 -3.29
CA CYS A 44 -7.30 13.00 -4.55
C CYS A 44 -6.40 11.76 -4.41
N CYS A 45 -6.60 10.94 -3.36
CA CYS A 45 -5.74 9.78 -3.11
C CYS A 45 -5.88 8.71 -4.21
N HIS A 46 -4.74 8.35 -4.81
CA HIS A 46 -4.66 7.39 -5.91
C HIS A 46 -5.08 5.97 -5.49
N LEU A 47 -4.82 5.52 -4.27
CA LEU A 47 -5.25 4.19 -3.82
C LEU A 47 -6.72 4.19 -3.35
N CYS A 48 -7.20 5.29 -2.76
CA CYS A 48 -8.61 5.41 -2.38
C CYS A 48 -9.55 5.51 -3.61
N GLY A 49 -9.01 5.67 -4.82
CA GLY A 49 -9.80 5.82 -6.05
C GLY A 49 -10.46 7.18 -6.23
N ASN A 50 -10.14 8.16 -5.37
CA ASN A 50 -10.60 9.54 -5.55
C ASN A 50 -9.63 10.36 -6.42
N GLY A 51 -8.44 9.81 -6.70
CA GLY A 51 -7.51 10.29 -7.74
C GLY A 51 -6.99 9.13 -8.60
N GLY A 52 -6.32 9.45 -9.70
CA GLY A 52 -5.75 8.47 -10.63
C GLY A 52 -6.78 7.53 -11.26
N LEU A 53 -6.36 6.31 -11.60
CA LEU A 53 -7.19 5.30 -12.27
C LEU A 53 -7.74 4.22 -11.34
N MET A 54 -7.45 4.25 -10.03
CA MET A 54 -7.93 3.21 -9.12
C MET A 54 -9.45 3.21 -8.97
N GLY A 55 -10.13 4.34 -9.18
CA GLY A 55 -11.59 4.38 -9.25
C GLY A 55 -12.17 3.53 -10.40
N TYR A 56 -11.43 3.44 -11.51
CA TYR A 56 -11.75 2.55 -12.63
C TYR A 56 -11.35 1.10 -12.32
N TYR A 57 -10.09 0.88 -11.92
CA TYR A 57 -9.58 -0.48 -11.66
C TYR A 57 -10.26 -1.17 -10.47
N GLY A 58 -10.74 -0.44 -9.47
CA GLY A 58 -11.49 -0.99 -8.35
C GLY A 58 -12.87 -1.57 -8.71
N ALA A 59 -13.33 -1.39 -9.96
CA ALA A 59 -14.50 -2.08 -10.46
C ALA A 59 -14.19 -3.51 -10.94
N PHE A 60 -12.91 -3.85 -11.12
CA PHE A 60 -12.46 -5.17 -11.55
C PHE A 60 -12.03 -5.97 -10.32
N ASP A 61 -12.57 -7.18 -10.18
CA ASP A 61 -12.05 -8.13 -9.20
C ASP A 61 -10.72 -8.68 -9.72
N SER A 62 -9.65 -7.94 -9.42
CA SER A 62 -8.31 -8.22 -9.90
C SER A 62 -7.24 -7.76 -8.91
N ILE A 63 -6.05 -8.31 -9.10
CA ILE A 63 -4.82 -7.95 -8.41
C ILE A 63 -3.85 -7.48 -9.48
N GLY A 64 -3.12 -6.41 -9.19
CA GLY A 64 -2.15 -5.87 -10.13
C GLY A 64 -0.93 -5.29 -9.45
N PHE A 65 -0.11 -4.62 -10.25
CA PHE A 65 1.00 -3.82 -9.78
C PHE A 65 0.62 -2.35 -9.79
N MET A 66 1.17 -1.60 -8.84
CA MET A 66 1.09 -0.15 -8.82
C MET A 66 2.47 0.43 -8.57
N ASN A 67 2.83 1.44 -9.35
CA ASN A 67 4.02 2.23 -9.07
C ASN A 67 3.67 3.36 -8.11
N VAL A 68 4.31 3.40 -6.95
CA VAL A 68 4.00 4.35 -5.87
C VAL A 68 4.61 5.74 -6.10
N ASN A 69 5.49 5.89 -7.09
CA ASN A 69 6.05 7.18 -7.48
C ASN A 69 5.21 7.90 -8.55
N THR A 70 4.48 7.17 -9.38
CA THR A 70 3.69 7.74 -10.49
C THR A 70 2.18 7.50 -10.36
N GLY A 71 1.78 6.52 -9.54
CA GLY A 71 0.41 6.07 -9.42
C GLY A 71 -0.10 5.28 -10.62
N GLN A 72 0.78 4.89 -11.56
CA GLN A 72 0.44 4.03 -12.69
C GLN A 72 0.11 2.62 -12.21
N ILE A 73 -0.90 2.03 -12.82
CA ILE A 73 -1.43 0.69 -12.48
C ILE A 73 -1.22 -0.22 -13.68
N VAL A 74 -0.75 -1.43 -13.40
CA VAL A 74 -0.68 -2.55 -14.36
C VAL A 74 -1.54 -3.67 -13.81
N ASP A 75 -2.69 -3.89 -14.44
CA ASP A 75 -3.58 -4.99 -14.11
C ASP A 75 -3.00 -6.35 -14.53
N ILE A 76 -3.35 -7.40 -13.78
CA ILE A 76 -3.12 -8.80 -14.14
C ILE A 76 -4.48 -9.47 -14.40
N PRO A 77 -5.09 -9.24 -15.58
CA PRO A 77 -6.44 -9.71 -15.86
C PRO A 77 -6.46 -11.23 -16.09
N ILE A 78 -6.72 -11.98 -15.02
CA ILE A 78 -6.99 -13.44 -15.11
C ILE A 78 -8.48 -13.75 -15.35
N PHE A 79 -9.30 -12.70 -15.35
CA PHE A 79 -10.69 -12.69 -15.79
C PHE A 79 -10.86 -11.71 -16.95
N HIS A 80 -11.77 -12.01 -17.87
CA HIS A 80 -12.20 -11.06 -18.87
C HIS A 80 -13.45 -10.35 -18.39
N TYR A 81 -13.35 -9.05 -18.14
CA TYR A 81 -14.51 -8.25 -17.80
C TYR A 81 -14.96 -7.41 -18.99
N GLU A 82 -16.25 -7.07 -19.02
CA GLU A 82 -16.74 -5.97 -19.83
C GLU A 82 -16.11 -4.64 -19.40
N ASP A 83 -16.10 -3.66 -20.31
CA ASP A 83 -15.61 -2.32 -20.00
C ASP A 83 -16.35 -1.77 -18.77
N GLY A 84 -15.59 -1.44 -17.73
CA GLY A 84 -16.11 -0.99 -16.44
C GLY A 84 -16.30 -2.08 -15.38
N GLY A 85 -15.86 -3.33 -15.61
CA GLY A 85 -15.55 -4.31 -14.56
C GLY A 85 -16.73 -5.09 -13.96
N LYS A 86 -17.97 -4.81 -14.38
CA LYS A 86 -19.17 -5.32 -13.68
C LYS A 86 -19.59 -6.73 -14.05
N THR A 87 -19.24 -7.18 -15.24
CA THR A 87 -19.72 -8.46 -15.79
C THR A 87 -18.54 -9.17 -16.41
N GLU A 88 -18.38 -10.44 -16.08
CA GLU A 88 -17.42 -11.29 -16.75
C GLU A 88 -17.93 -11.64 -18.16
N LYS A 89 -17.07 -11.51 -19.17
CA LYS A 89 -17.32 -11.99 -20.52
C LYS A 89 -17.01 -13.48 -20.61
N GLU A 90 -17.83 -14.21 -21.35
CA GLU A 90 -17.55 -15.62 -21.72
C GLU A 90 -16.43 -15.76 -22.77
N GLU A 91 -15.83 -14.64 -23.20
CA GLU A 91 -14.75 -14.63 -24.17
C GLU A 91 -13.51 -15.36 -23.61
N LYS A 92 -12.84 -16.10 -24.47
CA LYS A 92 -11.70 -16.96 -24.16
C LYS A 92 -10.45 -16.40 -24.82
N GLY A 93 -9.38 -16.19 -24.06
CA GLY A 93 -8.19 -15.53 -24.59
C GLY A 93 -6.93 -15.69 -23.75
N SER A 94 -5.82 -15.24 -24.31
CA SER A 94 -4.57 -15.00 -23.60
C SER A 94 -4.21 -13.55 -23.79
N ASP A 95 -3.99 -12.81 -22.71
CA ASP A 95 -3.60 -11.41 -22.79
C ASP A 95 -2.10 -11.26 -22.48
N TYR A 96 -1.49 -10.28 -23.14
CA TYR A 96 -0.12 -9.86 -22.85
C TYR A 96 -0.09 -8.35 -22.75
N SER A 97 0.44 -7.84 -21.64
CA SER A 97 0.69 -6.42 -21.45
C SER A 97 2.15 -6.20 -21.05
N PHE A 98 2.72 -5.11 -21.57
CA PHE A 98 4.09 -4.70 -21.28
C PHE A 98 4.09 -3.20 -21.01
N MET A 99 4.66 -2.80 -19.88
CA MET A 99 4.71 -1.40 -19.48
C MET A 99 6.07 -1.07 -18.86
N THR A 100 6.73 -0.05 -19.41
CA THR A 100 7.84 0.63 -18.72
C THR A 100 7.25 1.79 -17.93
N ILE A 101 7.53 1.86 -16.64
CA ILE A 101 6.93 2.85 -15.75
C ILE A 101 7.93 3.96 -15.41
N GLY A 102 7.57 5.20 -15.74
CA GLY A 102 8.37 6.39 -15.42
C GLY A 102 9.71 6.48 -16.16
N ASP A 103 10.43 7.58 -15.93
CA ASP A 103 11.77 7.80 -16.46
C ASP A 103 12.81 7.10 -15.57
N GLY A 104 13.31 5.96 -16.04
CA GLY A 104 14.23 5.10 -15.29
C GLY A 104 13.61 4.32 -14.13
N GLY A 105 12.28 4.29 -13.99
CA GLY A 105 11.59 3.47 -12.98
C GLY A 105 11.54 1.98 -13.35
N SER A 106 10.79 1.19 -12.57
CA SER A 106 10.67 -0.24 -12.83
C SER A 106 9.97 -0.58 -14.16
N THR A 107 10.40 -1.66 -14.79
CA THR A 107 9.73 -2.27 -15.95
C THR A 107 8.87 -3.43 -15.49
N ILE A 108 7.63 -3.48 -15.97
CA ILE A 108 6.65 -4.50 -15.63
C ILE A 108 6.16 -5.18 -16.91
N SER A 109 6.18 -6.51 -16.93
CA SER A 109 5.52 -7.32 -17.96
C SER A 109 4.50 -8.24 -17.31
N VAL A 110 3.38 -8.46 -18.01
CA VAL A 110 2.31 -9.34 -17.56
C VAL A 110 1.82 -10.18 -18.73
N SER A 111 1.58 -11.47 -18.46
CA SER A 111 0.94 -12.38 -19.40
C SER A 111 -0.12 -13.19 -18.66
N THR A 112 -1.31 -13.35 -19.22
CA THR A 112 -2.40 -14.10 -18.56
C THR A 112 -3.02 -15.13 -19.50
N ASP A 113 -3.54 -16.19 -18.90
CA ASP A 113 -4.43 -17.15 -19.54
C ASP A 113 -5.73 -17.18 -18.72
N SER A 114 -6.71 -16.40 -19.20
CA SER A 114 -8.00 -16.28 -18.55
C SER A 114 -8.80 -17.58 -18.59
N ASN A 115 -8.54 -18.48 -19.55
CA ASN A 115 -9.22 -19.78 -19.61
C ASN A 115 -8.84 -20.66 -18.44
N ARG A 116 -7.59 -20.51 -17.98
CA ARG A 116 -7.01 -21.29 -16.88
C ARG A 116 -6.89 -20.46 -15.59
N ARG A 117 -7.39 -19.22 -15.59
CA ARG A 117 -7.44 -18.31 -14.44
C ARG A 117 -6.09 -18.15 -13.76
N PHE A 118 -5.04 -17.96 -14.56
CA PHE A 118 -3.72 -17.69 -14.02
C PHE A 118 -2.99 -16.64 -14.84
N GLY A 119 -2.02 -15.99 -14.21
CA GLY A 119 -1.21 -14.95 -14.81
C GLY A 119 0.24 -15.06 -14.37
N ARG A 120 1.10 -14.39 -15.11
CA ARG A 120 2.50 -14.16 -14.78
C ARG A 120 2.79 -12.68 -14.81
N GLY A 121 3.60 -12.23 -13.88
CA GLY A 121 4.16 -10.89 -13.84
C GLY A 121 5.67 -10.95 -13.76
N THR A 122 6.37 -9.95 -14.29
CA THR A 122 7.78 -9.74 -14.00
C THR A 122 7.99 -8.29 -13.68
N VAL A 123 8.69 -8.03 -12.57
CA VAL A 123 9.11 -6.68 -12.17
C VAL A 123 10.63 -6.64 -12.19
N MET A 124 11.17 -5.72 -12.98
CA MET A 124 12.60 -5.43 -13.08
C MET A 124 12.85 -4.00 -12.60
N ALA A 125 13.66 -3.84 -11.56
CA ALA A 125 13.98 -2.52 -11.02
C ALA A 125 14.81 -1.72 -12.04
N GLY A 126 14.39 -0.47 -12.29
CA GLY A 126 15.18 0.49 -13.06
C GLY A 126 16.19 1.24 -12.18
N GLU A 127 16.97 2.15 -12.77
CA GLU A 127 17.94 3.00 -12.05
C GLU A 127 17.29 3.86 -10.95
N ASN A 128 16.03 4.26 -11.16
CA ASN A 128 15.18 5.00 -10.22
C ASN A 128 14.07 4.11 -9.64
N GLY A 129 14.26 2.78 -9.59
CA GLY A 129 13.27 1.77 -9.18
C GLY A 129 12.96 1.72 -7.68
N VAL A 130 13.16 2.82 -6.96
CA VAL A 130 12.97 2.92 -5.51
C VAL A 130 11.97 4.02 -5.15
N LEU A 131 11.29 3.84 -4.02
CA LEU A 131 10.29 4.77 -3.51
C LEU A 131 10.89 6.18 -3.34
N ASN A 132 10.22 7.16 -3.94
CA ASN A 132 10.42 8.57 -3.68
C ASN A 132 9.27 9.05 -2.78
N GLU A 133 9.57 9.29 -1.50
CA GLU A 133 8.56 9.65 -0.50
C GLU A 133 7.84 10.95 -0.82
N GLU A 134 8.49 11.93 -1.46
CA GLU A 134 7.83 13.19 -1.85
C GLU A 134 6.79 12.96 -2.93
N LYS A 135 7.13 12.15 -3.94
CA LYS A 135 6.19 11.75 -5.00
C LYS A 135 5.03 10.93 -4.42
N ALA A 136 5.32 9.92 -3.59
CA ALA A 136 4.27 9.15 -2.92
C ALA A 136 3.41 10.02 -2.01
N ALA A 137 4.02 10.99 -1.31
CA ALA A 137 3.30 11.97 -0.52
C ALA A 137 2.37 12.82 -1.38
N ALA A 138 2.67 13.12 -2.63
CA ALA A 138 1.76 13.86 -3.51
C ALA A 138 0.54 13.03 -3.96
N LEU A 139 0.68 11.71 -4.04
CA LEU A 139 -0.35 10.81 -4.62
C LEU A 139 -1.26 10.14 -3.58
N PHE A 140 -0.76 9.94 -2.36
CA PHE A 140 -1.44 9.13 -1.34
C PHE A 140 -1.75 9.93 -0.08
N CYS A 141 -2.95 9.72 0.48
CA CYS A 141 -3.29 10.21 1.81
C CYS A 141 -2.42 9.56 2.89
N GLU A 142 -2.43 10.12 4.10
CA GLU A 142 -1.61 9.60 5.21
C GLU A 142 -1.86 8.13 5.51
N ASN A 143 -3.13 7.70 5.57
CA ASN A 143 -3.48 6.30 5.83
C ASN A 143 -2.91 5.32 4.79
N CYS A 144 -3.01 5.65 3.50
CA CYS A 144 -2.47 4.80 2.43
C CYS A 144 -0.93 4.78 2.45
N ARG A 145 -0.28 5.87 2.81
CA ARG A 145 1.19 5.88 2.99
C ARG A 145 1.60 5.04 4.19
N CYS A 146 0.90 5.16 5.32
CA CYS A 146 1.14 4.29 6.47
C CYS A 146 0.96 2.81 6.11
N GLN A 147 -0.06 2.47 5.32
CA GLN A 147 -0.24 1.11 4.81
C GLN A 147 0.94 0.66 3.93
N LEU A 148 1.41 1.52 3.01
CA LEU A 148 2.58 1.23 2.17
C LEU A 148 3.83 0.93 3.02
N PHE A 149 4.16 1.81 3.97
CA PHE A 149 5.30 1.61 4.85
C PHE A 149 5.13 0.37 5.73
N ASN A 150 3.92 0.09 6.19
CA ASN A 150 3.63 -1.10 6.99
C ASN A 150 3.81 -2.40 6.22
N ALA A 151 3.56 -2.41 4.90
CA ALA A 151 3.82 -3.57 4.04
C ALA A 151 5.32 -3.94 4.01
N TYR A 152 6.19 -2.95 4.20
CA TYR A 152 7.65 -3.11 4.22
C TYR A 152 8.28 -2.93 5.61
N LYS A 153 7.49 -2.95 6.69
CA LYS A 153 7.98 -2.63 8.06
C LYS A 153 9.15 -3.50 8.53
N ASP A 154 9.25 -4.72 8.03
CA ASP A 154 10.28 -5.67 8.43
C ASP A 154 11.59 -5.42 7.67
N ARG A 155 11.59 -4.58 6.62
CA ARG A 155 12.76 -4.13 5.85
C ARG A 155 13.60 -3.19 6.73
N ILE A 156 14.76 -3.67 7.17
CA ILE A 156 15.66 -2.89 8.02
C ILE A 156 16.70 -2.23 7.11
N ALA A 157 16.64 -0.90 6.99
CA ALA A 157 17.63 -0.06 6.31
C ALA A 157 17.79 -0.29 4.78
N GLU A 158 16.93 -1.07 4.14
CA GLU A 158 16.88 -1.19 2.67
C GLU A 158 15.83 -0.25 2.08
N GLU A 159 16.09 0.19 0.86
CA GLU A 159 15.18 1.04 0.10
C GLU A 159 13.89 0.27 -0.25
N ILE A 160 12.75 0.93 -0.16
CA ILE A 160 11.46 0.36 -0.58
C ILE A 160 11.39 0.42 -2.11
N PRO A 161 10.99 -0.65 -2.82
CA PRO A 161 10.85 -0.61 -4.27
C PRO A 161 9.76 0.38 -4.70
N ASP A 162 9.88 0.97 -5.87
CA ASP A 162 8.86 1.88 -6.41
C ASP A 162 7.58 1.16 -6.89
N THR A 163 7.58 -0.18 -6.88
CA THR A 163 6.52 -1.02 -7.41
C THR A 163 6.03 -2.00 -6.33
N VAL A 164 4.72 -2.06 -6.16
CA VAL A 164 4.05 -2.90 -5.16
C VAL A 164 2.92 -3.70 -5.80
N VAL A 165 2.54 -4.82 -5.16
CA VAL A 165 1.28 -5.51 -5.49
C VAL A 165 0.14 -4.74 -4.83
N VAL A 166 -1.00 -4.70 -5.50
CA VAL A 166 -2.22 -4.07 -4.98
C VAL A 166 -3.45 -4.94 -5.27
N ASP A 167 -4.28 -5.12 -4.24
CA ASP A 167 -5.66 -5.61 -4.41
C ASP A 167 -6.55 -4.41 -4.77
N PHE A 168 -7.15 -4.42 -5.97
CA PHE A 168 -7.97 -3.30 -6.43
C PHE A 168 -9.30 -3.19 -5.68
N VAL A 169 -9.83 -4.30 -5.17
CA VAL A 169 -11.11 -4.35 -4.45
C VAL A 169 -10.91 -3.87 -3.02
N GLU A 170 -9.97 -4.49 -2.29
CA GLU A 170 -9.71 -4.12 -0.90
C GLU A 170 -8.86 -2.86 -0.75
N ARG A 171 -8.24 -2.39 -1.84
CA ARG A 171 -7.35 -1.22 -1.88
C ARG A 171 -6.21 -1.37 -0.88
N LYS A 172 -5.47 -2.48 -1.00
CA LYS A 172 -4.37 -2.82 -0.09
C LYS A 172 -3.08 -3.07 -0.84
N PHE A 173 -1.99 -2.53 -0.29
CA PHE A 173 -0.64 -2.81 -0.76
C PHE A 173 -0.09 -4.11 -0.16
N TYR A 174 0.64 -4.85 -0.99
CA TYR A 174 1.41 -6.03 -0.63
C TYR A 174 2.84 -5.86 -1.14
N ALA A 175 3.82 -6.26 -0.32
CA ALA A 175 5.22 -6.04 -0.62
C ALA A 175 5.72 -7.01 -1.70
N ILE A 176 6.51 -6.48 -2.63
CA ILE A 176 7.39 -7.31 -3.47
C ILE A 176 8.73 -7.37 -2.75
N ASP A 177 8.98 -8.48 -2.05
CA ASP A 177 10.10 -8.61 -1.12
C ASP A 177 10.48 -10.08 -0.94
N GLU A 178 11.77 -10.41 -1.07
CA GLU A 178 12.28 -11.80 -1.01
C GLU A 178 11.96 -12.56 0.28
N ARG A 179 11.57 -11.86 1.35
CA ARG A 179 11.15 -12.47 2.61
C ARG A 179 9.70 -12.97 2.58
N TYR A 180 8.95 -12.56 1.56
CA TYR A 180 7.55 -12.91 1.33
C TYR A 180 7.39 -13.50 -0.08
N SER A 181 7.64 -14.81 -0.20
CA SER A 181 7.48 -15.52 -1.47
C SER A 181 6.03 -15.82 -1.82
N ASP A 182 5.11 -15.81 -0.87
CA ASP A 182 3.75 -16.29 -1.07
C ASP A 182 2.71 -15.39 -0.41
N TYR A 183 1.62 -15.13 -1.14
CA TYR A 183 0.45 -14.46 -0.60
C TYR A 183 -0.82 -15.22 -0.95
N LEU A 184 -1.73 -15.31 0.01
CA LEU A 184 -3.14 -15.62 -0.23
C LEU A 184 -3.92 -14.32 -0.03
N ILE A 185 -4.39 -13.73 -1.12
CA ILE A 185 -5.13 -12.47 -1.15
C ILE A 185 -6.52 -12.81 -1.65
N ARG A 186 -7.50 -12.88 -0.74
CA ARG A 186 -8.86 -13.37 -1.05
C ARG A 186 -8.77 -14.73 -1.76
N ASP A 187 -9.39 -14.87 -2.93
CA ASP A 187 -9.37 -16.07 -3.77
C ASP A 187 -8.16 -16.12 -4.71
N TYR A 188 -7.07 -15.40 -4.43
CA TYR A 188 -5.88 -15.37 -5.28
C TYR A 188 -4.67 -15.88 -4.52
N TYR A 189 -4.02 -16.90 -5.08
CA TYR A 189 -2.71 -17.35 -4.62
C TYR A 189 -1.63 -16.74 -5.51
N LEU A 190 -0.69 -16.03 -4.89
CA LEU A 190 0.46 -15.42 -5.53
C LEU A 190 1.72 -16.09 -5.02
N HIS A 191 2.63 -16.39 -5.94
CA HIS A 191 3.96 -16.90 -5.66
C HIS A 191 5.01 -16.06 -6.40
N PHE A 192 6.04 -15.63 -5.67
CA PHE A 192 7.18 -14.90 -6.20
C PHE A 192 8.43 -15.77 -6.19
N ASP A 193 9.10 -15.81 -7.35
CA ASP A 193 10.48 -16.25 -7.47
C ASP A 193 11.38 -15.01 -7.65
N TYR A 194 12.49 -14.97 -6.92
CA TYR A 194 13.39 -13.83 -6.88
C TYR A 194 14.74 -14.21 -7.46
N SER A 195 15.21 -13.39 -8.39
CA SER A 195 16.60 -13.41 -8.81
C SER A 195 17.21 -12.02 -8.65
N LYS A 196 18.52 -11.92 -8.90
CA LYS A 196 19.31 -10.72 -8.61
C LYS A 196 18.70 -9.40 -9.14
N ASP A 197 18.05 -9.44 -10.29
CA ASP A 197 17.56 -8.26 -11.01
C ASP A 197 16.05 -8.26 -11.30
N ARG A 198 15.32 -9.27 -10.83
CA ARG A 198 13.89 -9.42 -11.12
C ARG A 198 13.13 -10.20 -10.06
N ALA A 199 11.87 -9.83 -9.89
CA ALA A 199 10.85 -10.61 -9.20
C ALA A 199 9.86 -11.17 -10.24
N GLU A 200 9.72 -12.48 -10.29
CA GLU A 200 8.79 -13.19 -11.15
C GLU A 200 7.57 -13.61 -10.33
N LEU A 201 6.40 -13.09 -10.69
CA LEU A 201 5.12 -13.43 -10.08
C LEU A 201 4.42 -14.52 -10.90
N LEU A 202 3.89 -15.51 -10.22
CA LEU A 202 2.86 -16.42 -10.69
C LEU A 202 1.61 -16.22 -9.84
N ILE A 203 0.46 -15.95 -10.47
CA ILE A 203 -0.81 -15.73 -9.80
C ILE A 203 -1.87 -16.71 -10.30
N PHE A 204 -2.64 -17.29 -9.39
CA PHE A 204 -3.75 -18.19 -9.68
C PHE A 204 -5.01 -17.75 -8.98
N TYR A 205 -6.15 -17.93 -9.63
CA TYR A 205 -7.44 -17.91 -8.95
C TYR A 205 -7.68 -19.26 -8.25
N VAL A 206 -7.85 -19.22 -6.94
CA VAL A 206 -8.02 -20.36 -6.03
C VAL A 206 -9.19 -20.06 -5.09
N PRO A 207 -10.45 -20.23 -5.56
CA PRO A 207 -11.62 -19.94 -4.74
C PRO A 207 -11.79 -20.94 -3.60
N GLU A 208 -12.43 -20.53 -2.51
CA GLU A 208 -12.85 -21.45 -1.46
C GLU A 208 -13.71 -22.59 -2.02
N GLY A 209 -13.38 -23.83 -1.60
CA GLY A 209 -14.16 -25.01 -1.98
C GLY A 209 -15.57 -24.94 -1.40
N ARG A 210 -16.59 -25.04 -2.26
CA ARG A 210 -18.01 -25.13 -1.88
C ARG A 210 -18.46 -26.58 -1.70
#